data_AF-A0A9E5SG24-F1
#
_entry.id   AF-A0A9E5SG24-F1
#
_cell.length_a   1.000
_cell.length_b   1.000
_cell.length_c   1.000
_cell.angle_alpha   90.00
_cell.angle_beta   90.00
_cell.angle_gamma   90.00
#
_symmetry.space_group_name_H-M   'P 1'
#
loop_
_entity.id
_entity.type
_entity.pdbx_description
1 polymer ?
#
loop_
_entity_poly.entity_id
_entity_poly.type
_entity_poly.pdbx_seq_one_letter_code
_entity_poly.pdbx_strand_id
1 'polypeptide(L)'
;MIERKKGMTEIKKNKDTAQILEIIVVIMLGITALFTAWASWVGSLHGGNQATNYTRSNNIAAEGNSEYNAGVQNMMQDMMLWNEVSDLQIDIIFAQDNGQTEAMEQAANKLFFKLNDNLTEEMASVIGWSWDYVSEDPSEIVLTWMQNEQAVVSPFTNQEFVDSYFVNAKTLLAESDAVLAQGVKDNTSGDAYGLVTVIYGVVLFLLGIAGTFKSDKNKYVIIGISIVSFLIATIYMFTIPMPTGFSIIGFFKP
;
A
#
# COMPACT_ATOMS: atom_id res chain seq x y z
N MET A 1 11.54 -81.41 -25.32
CA MET A 1 12.48 -80.66 -24.46
C MET A 1 12.47 -79.17 -24.80
N ILE A 2 11.34 -78.44 -24.69
CA ILE A 2 11.29 -76.99 -24.94
C ILE A 2 10.16 -76.37 -24.09
N GLU A 3 10.41 -76.05 -22.83
CA GLU A 3 9.48 -75.20 -22.04
C GLU A 3 10.18 -74.31 -20.99
N ARG A 4 11.50 -74.40 -20.83
CA ARG A 4 12.23 -73.67 -19.76
C ARG A 4 12.64 -72.22 -20.08
N LYS A 5 12.49 -71.72 -21.31
CA LYS A 5 12.98 -70.38 -21.68
C LYS A 5 12.01 -69.22 -21.39
N LYS A 6 10.69 -69.44 -21.46
CA LYS A 6 9.69 -68.37 -21.24
C LYS A 6 9.70 -67.81 -19.81
N GLY A 7 9.76 -68.68 -18.81
CA GLY A 7 9.76 -68.26 -17.40
C GLY A 7 10.99 -67.44 -16.97
N MET A 8 12.19 -67.77 -17.46
CA MET A 8 13.40 -67.02 -17.07
C MET A 8 13.47 -65.61 -17.68
N THR A 9 12.85 -65.37 -18.84
CA THR A 9 12.86 -64.03 -19.48
C THR A 9 11.85 -63.08 -18.84
N GLU A 10 10.64 -63.57 -18.50
CA GLU A 10 9.64 -62.77 -17.78
C GLU A 10 10.08 -62.44 -16.34
N ILE A 11 10.67 -63.39 -15.63
CA ILE A 11 11.13 -63.18 -14.23
C ILE A 11 12.28 -62.16 -14.16
N LYS A 12 13.23 -62.18 -15.12
CA LYS A 12 14.32 -61.17 -15.17
C LYS A 12 13.78 -59.77 -15.49
N LYS A 13 12.89 -59.66 -16.47
CA LYS A 13 12.33 -58.37 -16.94
C LYS A 13 11.56 -57.62 -15.84
N ASN A 14 10.82 -58.35 -14.99
CA ASN A 14 10.12 -57.78 -13.85
C ASN A 14 11.06 -57.29 -12.73
N LYS A 15 12.19 -57.97 -12.52
CA LYS A 15 13.18 -57.57 -11.50
C LYS A 15 13.91 -56.27 -11.87
N ASP A 16 14.32 -56.12 -13.12
CA ASP A 16 15.00 -54.90 -13.60
C ASP A 16 14.06 -53.69 -13.58
N THR A 17 12.79 -53.87 -13.97
CA THR A 17 11.80 -52.79 -13.99
C THR A 17 11.49 -52.29 -12.56
N ALA A 18 11.42 -53.21 -11.59
CA ALA A 18 11.22 -52.85 -10.18
C ALA A 18 12.40 -52.07 -9.59
N GLN A 19 13.64 -52.43 -9.94
CA GLN A 19 14.85 -51.69 -9.51
C GLN A 19 14.93 -50.30 -10.13
N ILE A 20 14.63 -50.17 -11.42
CA ILE A 20 14.58 -48.87 -12.11
C ILE A 20 13.52 -47.97 -11.45
N LEU A 21 12.35 -48.53 -11.14
CA LEU A 21 11.28 -47.80 -10.45
C LEU A 21 11.72 -47.32 -9.06
N GLU A 22 12.43 -48.14 -8.28
CA GLU A 22 12.96 -47.75 -6.97
C GLU A 22 13.96 -46.59 -7.08
N ILE A 23 14.87 -46.64 -8.06
CA ILE A 23 15.81 -45.54 -8.32
C ILE A 23 15.05 -44.26 -8.69
N ILE A 24 14.06 -44.35 -9.57
CA ILE A 24 13.23 -43.20 -9.97
C ILE A 24 12.51 -42.60 -8.76
N VAL A 25 11.92 -43.42 -7.88
CA VAL A 25 11.23 -42.95 -6.67
C VAL A 25 12.20 -42.22 -5.74
N VAL A 26 13.40 -42.76 -5.51
CA VAL A 26 14.42 -42.11 -4.67
C VAL A 26 14.86 -40.77 -5.26
N ILE A 27 15.10 -40.70 -6.57
CA ILE A 27 15.44 -39.45 -7.25
C ILE A 27 14.30 -38.44 -7.12
N MET A 28 13.05 -38.86 -7.35
CA MET A 28 11.87 -38.01 -7.24
C MET A 28 11.68 -37.50 -5.80
N LEU A 29 11.94 -38.31 -4.78
CA LEU A 29 11.93 -37.87 -3.38
C LEU A 29 12.96 -36.75 -3.15
N GLY A 30 14.19 -36.92 -3.63
CA GLY A 30 15.24 -35.92 -3.52
C GLY A 30 14.89 -34.60 -4.23
N ILE A 31 14.42 -34.69 -5.47
CA ILE A 31 14.00 -33.51 -6.25
C ILE A 31 12.82 -32.82 -5.58
N THR A 32 11.80 -33.57 -5.16
CA THR A 32 10.62 -33.00 -4.51
C THR A 32 11.01 -32.29 -3.20
N ALA A 33 11.95 -32.83 -2.43
CA ALA A 33 12.44 -32.19 -1.21
C ALA A 33 13.14 -30.84 -1.50
N LEU A 34 13.96 -30.76 -2.57
CA LEU A 34 14.59 -29.51 -2.99
C LEU A 34 13.56 -28.46 -3.42
N PHE A 35 12.56 -28.85 -4.21
CA PHE A 35 11.49 -27.97 -4.64
C PHE A 35 10.60 -27.52 -3.47
N THR A 36 10.38 -28.39 -2.48
CA THR A 36 9.67 -28.06 -1.22
C THR A 36 10.42 -26.98 -0.45
N ALA A 37 11.74 -27.18 -0.25
CA ALA A 37 12.58 -26.24 0.46
C ALA A 37 12.64 -24.89 -0.27
N TRP A 38 12.76 -24.92 -1.61
CA TRP A 38 12.74 -23.72 -2.44
C TRP A 38 11.42 -22.96 -2.33
N ALA A 39 10.27 -23.63 -2.50
CA ALA A 39 8.96 -23.01 -2.41
C ALA A 39 8.72 -22.40 -1.02
N SER A 40 9.08 -23.11 0.04
CA SER A 40 8.98 -22.63 1.43
C SER A 40 9.82 -21.37 1.65
N TRP A 41 11.08 -21.37 1.17
CA TRP A 41 11.96 -20.21 1.29
C TRP A 41 11.43 -19.00 0.52
N VAL A 42 11.02 -19.17 -0.74
CA VAL A 42 10.48 -18.06 -1.55
C VAL A 42 9.17 -17.52 -0.95
N GLY A 43 8.31 -18.39 -0.43
CA GLY A 43 7.10 -17.98 0.30
C GLY A 43 7.43 -17.13 1.53
N SER A 44 8.49 -17.47 2.28
CA SER A 44 8.94 -16.68 3.43
C SER A 44 9.48 -15.29 3.04
N LEU A 45 10.12 -15.16 1.88
CA LEU A 45 10.59 -13.87 1.36
C LEU A 45 9.42 -12.95 1.02
N HIS A 46 8.38 -13.49 0.37
CA HIS A 46 7.12 -12.77 0.14
C HIS A 46 6.47 -12.34 1.45
N GLY A 47 6.43 -13.22 2.46
CA GLY A 47 5.92 -12.88 3.80
C GLY A 47 6.73 -11.77 4.50
N GLY A 48 8.05 -11.75 4.32
CA GLY A 48 8.90 -10.66 4.80
C GLY A 48 8.55 -9.32 4.15
N ASN A 49 8.47 -9.28 2.81
CA ASN A 49 8.10 -8.08 2.06
C ASN A 49 6.69 -7.59 2.43
N GLN A 50 5.73 -8.50 2.55
CA GLN A 50 4.38 -8.19 3.04
C GLN A 50 4.42 -7.51 4.41
N ALA A 51 5.11 -8.10 5.40
CA ALA A 51 5.16 -7.54 6.75
C ALA A 51 5.78 -6.13 6.78
N THR A 52 6.84 -5.92 6.00
CA THR A 52 7.45 -4.59 5.82
C THR A 52 6.47 -3.61 5.17
N ASN A 53 5.81 -4.00 4.08
CA ASN A 53 4.86 -3.14 3.36
C ASN A 53 3.64 -2.80 4.23
N TYR A 54 3.08 -3.74 4.98
CA TYR A 54 1.97 -3.47 5.90
C TYR A 54 2.38 -2.53 7.04
N THR A 55 3.58 -2.71 7.61
CA THR A 55 4.10 -1.80 8.64
C THR A 55 4.30 -0.40 8.08
N ARG A 56 4.91 -0.28 6.89
CA ARG A 56 5.14 1.00 6.23
C ARG A 56 3.82 1.69 5.88
N SER A 57 2.86 0.97 5.30
CA SER A 57 1.53 1.51 4.99
C SER A 57 0.85 2.04 6.26
N ASN A 58 0.84 1.27 7.35
CA ASN A 58 0.24 1.71 8.60
C ASN A 58 0.91 2.98 9.16
N ASN A 59 2.23 3.08 9.10
CA ASN A 59 2.95 4.27 9.56
C ASN A 59 2.60 5.51 8.70
N ILE A 60 2.62 5.37 7.38
CA ILE A 60 2.27 6.46 6.45
C ILE A 60 0.79 6.86 6.63
N ALA A 61 -0.11 5.89 6.82
CA ALA A 61 -1.52 6.19 7.08
C ALA A 61 -1.71 6.93 8.40
N ALA A 62 -0.97 6.56 9.45
CA ALA A 62 -1.01 7.27 10.73
C ALA A 62 -0.55 8.73 10.56
N GLU A 63 0.54 8.96 9.81
CA GLU A 63 1.03 10.30 9.49
C GLU A 63 0.01 11.09 8.65
N GLY A 64 -0.54 10.49 7.59
CA GLY A 64 -1.56 11.11 6.75
C GLY A 64 -2.83 11.49 7.52
N ASN A 65 -3.27 10.65 8.48
CA ASN A 65 -4.38 10.99 9.37
C ASN A 65 -4.04 12.11 10.35
N SER A 66 -2.80 12.17 10.84
CA SER A 66 -2.32 13.27 11.67
C SER A 66 -2.36 14.59 10.91
N GLU A 67 -1.83 14.61 9.68
CA GLU A 67 -1.86 15.77 8.79
C GLU A 67 -3.29 16.19 8.44
N TYR A 68 -4.20 15.23 8.22
CA TYR A 68 -5.61 15.54 8.00
C TYR A 68 -6.21 16.28 9.18
N ASN A 69 -5.96 15.80 10.40
CA ASN A 69 -6.45 16.43 11.62
C ASN A 69 -5.84 17.82 11.85
N ALA A 70 -4.57 18.02 11.49
CA ALA A 70 -3.93 19.33 11.50
C ALA A 70 -4.58 20.28 10.48
N GLY A 71 -4.85 19.79 9.26
CA GLY A 71 -5.59 20.53 8.24
C GLY A 71 -6.98 20.98 8.72
N VAL A 72 -7.74 20.10 9.39
CA VAL A 72 -9.04 20.46 10.00
C VAL A 72 -8.89 21.56 11.06
N GLN A 73 -7.87 21.49 11.91
CA GLN A 73 -7.64 22.48 12.96
C GLN A 73 -7.26 23.84 12.36
N ASN A 74 -6.35 23.87 11.39
CA ASN A 74 -5.95 25.10 10.70
C ASN A 74 -7.13 25.72 9.94
N MET A 75 -7.91 24.90 9.23
CA MET A 75 -9.12 25.37 8.56
C MET A 75 -10.14 25.96 9.55
N MET A 76 -10.30 25.35 10.73
CA MET A 76 -11.17 25.88 11.78
C MET A 76 -10.66 27.21 12.34
N GLN A 77 -9.34 27.35 12.53
CA GLN A 77 -8.70 28.60 12.94
C GLN A 77 -8.98 29.73 11.94
N ASP A 78 -8.80 29.47 10.65
CA ASP A 78 -9.04 30.46 9.59
C ASP A 78 -10.54 30.77 9.45
N MET A 79 -11.44 29.80 9.69
CA MET A 79 -12.90 30.06 9.73
C MET A 79 -13.27 30.98 10.89
N MET A 80 -12.66 30.80 12.06
CA MET A 80 -12.87 31.70 13.20
C MET A 80 -12.36 33.11 12.89
N LEU A 81 -11.16 33.23 12.31
CA LEU A 81 -10.62 34.52 11.86
C LEU A 81 -11.56 35.18 10.84
N TRP A 82 -12.06 34.43 9.85
CA TRP A 82 -12.95 34.96 8.83
C TRP A 82 -14.29 35.46 9.40
N ASN A 83 -14.84 34.79 10.40
CA ASN A 83 -16.05 35.28 11.08
C ASN A 83 -15.78 36.63 11.73
N GLU A 84 -14.65 36.80 12.42
CA GLU A 84 -14.27 38.08 13.02
C GLU A 84 -14.00 39.16 11.96
N VAL A 85 -13.40 38.80 10.83
CA VAL A 85 -13.22 39.70 9.68
C VAL A 85 -14.57 40.17 9.15
N SER A 86 -15.49 39.22 8.91
CA SER A 86 -16.83 39.51 8.39
C SER A 86 -17.62 40.41 9.34
N ASP A 87 -17.56 40.14 10.65
CA ASP A 87 -18.22 40.96 11.67
C ASP A 87 -17.70 42.41 11.66
N LEU A 88 -16.37 42.59 11.60
CA LEU A 88 -15.77 43.93 11.56
C LEU A 88 -16.05 44.66 10.25
N GLN A 89 -16.10 43.96 9.11
CA GLN A 89 -16.51 44.55 7.83
C GLN A 89 -17.94 45.06 7.89
N ILE A 90 -18.84 44.30 8.52
CA ILE A 90 -20.23 44.72 8.74
C ILE A 90 -20.28 45.97 9.62
N ASP A 91 -19.52 46.01 10.73
CA ASP A 91 -19.44 47.19 11.61
C ASP A 91 -18.95 48.44 10.85
N ILE A 92 -17.92 48.30 10.01
CA ILE A 92 -17.38 49.38 9.15
C ILE A 92 -18.47 49.91 8.23
N ILE A 93 -19.19 49.03 7.53
CA ILE A 93 -20.27 49.41 6.60
C ILE A 93 -21.38 50.14 7.33
N PHE A 94 -21.84 49.60 8.48
CA PHE A 94 -22.90 50.26 9.26
C PHE A 94 -22.47 51.62 9.79
N ALA A 95 -21.25 51.75 10.31
CA ALA A 95 -20.73 53.03 10.80
C ALA A 95 -20.62 54.05 9.66
N GLN A 96 -20.18 53.62 8.47
CA GLN A 96 -20.10 54.46 7.28
C GLN A 96 -21.49 54.96 6.83
N ASP A 97 -22.48 54.07 6.76
CA ASP A 97 -23.86 54.40 6.35
C ASP A 97 -24.54 55.36 7.34
N ASN A 98 -24.15 55.33 8.62
CA ASN A 98 -24.69 56.20 9.66
C ASN A 98 -23.85 57.47 9.92
N GLY A 99 -22.78 57.70 9.16
CA GLY A 99 -21.89 58.86 9.33
C GLY A 99 -21.12 58.87 10.65
N GLN A 100 -20.85 57.69 11.23
CA GLN A 100 -20.14 57.52 12.50
C GLN A 100 -18.63 57.28 12.27
N THR A 101 -17.91 58.34 11.90
CA THR A 101 -16.49 58.24 11.49
C THR A 101 -15.58 57.58 12.54
N GLU A 102 -15.69 57.95 13.81
CA GLU A 102 -14.84 57.40 14.88
C GLU A 102 -15.08 55.89 15.10
N ALA A 103 -16.33 55.43 14.99
CA ALA A 103 -16.67 54.02 15.13
C ALA A 103 -16.16 53.20 13.92
N MET A 104 -16.25 53.78 12.72
CA MET A 104 -15.72 53.19 11.49
C MET A 104 -14.19 53.02 11.58
N GLU A 105 -13.46 54.08 11.94
CA GLU A 105 -12.00 54.04 12.10
C GLU A 105 -11.59 53.02 13.17
N GLN A 106 -12.33 52.95 14.28
CA GLN A 106 -12.05 51.96 15.33
C GLN A 106 -12.20 50.51 14.82
N ALA A 107 -13.25 50.22 14.06
CA ALA A 107 -13.47 48.89 13.49
C ALA A 107 -12.43 48.55 12.42
N ALA A 108 -12.10 49.51 11.54
CA ALA A 108 -11.06 49.35 10.51
C ALA A 108 -9.67 49.11 11.12
N ASN A 109 -9.29 49.87 12.15
CA ASN A 109 -8.02 49.66 12.86
C ASN A 109 -7.96 48.25 13.52
N LYS A 110 -9.04 47.78 14.14
CA LYS A 110 -9.09 46.42 14.71
C LYS A 110 -8.92 45.36 13.63
N LEU A 111 -9.58 45.54 12.49
CA LEU A 111 -9.51 44.62 11.37
C LEU A 111 -8.07 44.56 10.80
N PHE A 112 -7.43 45.72 10.65
CA PHE A 112 -6.03 45.81 10.21
C PHE A 112 -5.11 44.95 11.08
N PHE A 113 -5.15 45.12 12.41
CA PHE A 113 -4.26 44.34 13.30
C PHE A 113 -4.60 42.85 13.28
N LYS A 114 -5.88 42.47 13.21
CA LYS A 114 -6.26 41.05 13.07
C LYS A 114 -5.67 40.41 11.81
N LEU A 115 -5.78 41.10 10.68
CA LEU A 115 -5.24 40.64 9.40
C LEU A 115 -3.71 40.63 9.39
N ASN A 116 -3.05 41.60 10.02
CA ASN A 116 -1.58 41.61 10.09
C ASN A 116 -1.02 40.48 10.98
N ASP A 117 -1.69 40.17 12.08
CA ASP A 117 -1.14 39.27 13.10
C ASP A 117 -1.53 37.79 12.89
N ASN A 118 -2.67 37.51 12.26
CA ASN A 118 -3.26 36.17 12.25
C ASN A 118 -3.56 35.61 10.86
N LEU A 119 -3.49 36.42 9.80
CA LEU A 119 -3.82 35.98 8.45
C LEU A 119 -2.69 35.14 7.87
N THR A 120 -3.02 33.96 7.38
CA THR A 120 -2.09 33.11 6.64
C THR A 120 -1.84 33.67 5.24
N GLU A 121 -0.66 33.40 4.66
CA GLU A 121 -0.32 33.86 3.31
C GLU A 121 -1.30 33.28 2.27
N GLU A 122 -1.72 32.04 2.47
CA GLU A 122 -2.69 31.35 1.63
C GLU A 122 -4.06 32.05 1.66
N MET A 123 -4.57 32.39 2.84
CA MET A 123 -5.85 33.08 2.97
C MET A 123 -5.75 34.52 2.44
N ALA A 124 -4.62 35.20 2.66
CA ALA A 124 -4.37 36.54 2.13
C ALA A 124 -4.47 36.59 0.60
N SER A 125 -3.87 35.61 -0.08
CA SER A 125 -3.97 35.46 -1.54
C SER A 125 -5.42 35.35 -2.02
N VAL A 126 -6.25 34.57 -1.31
CA VAL A 126 -7.64 34.33 -1.68
C VAL A 126 -8.52 35.57 -1.49
N ILE A 127 -8.33 36.30 -0.39
CA ILE A 127 -9.11 37.50 -0.06
C ILE A 127 -8.52 38.79 -0.65
N GLY A 128 -7.40 38.69 -1.38
CA GLY A 128 -6.72 39.84 -2.00
C GLY A 128 -6.09 40.80 -0.99
N TRP A 129 -5.65 40.32 0.18
CA TRP A 129 -4.90 41.10 1.16
C TRP A 129 -3.40 41.12 0.79
N SER A 130 -2.75 42.26 1.02
CA SER A 130 -1.32 42.44 0.83
C SER A 130 -0.74 43.24 1.99
N TRP A 131 0.47 42.90 2.42
CA TRP A 131 1.23 43.65 3.42
C TRP A 131 2.09 44.77 2.82
N ASP A 132 2.00 44.98 1.50
CA ASP A 132 2.67 46.08 0.80
C ASP A 132 1.78 47.33 0.81
N TYR A 133 1.91 48.12 1.89
CA TYR A 133 1.05 49.28 2.13
C TYR A 133 1.62 50.56 1.52
N VAL A 134 0.74 51.33 0.88
CA VAL A 134 1.07 52.67 0.34
C VAL A 134 0.74 53.79 1.34
N SER A 135 -0.17 53.52 2.28
CA SER A 135 -0.52 54.42 3.39
C SER A 135 0.04 53.90 4.72
N GLU A 136 0.27 54.81 5.67
CA GLU A 136 0.59 54.46 7.07
C GLU A 136 -0.67 54.42 7.95
N ASP A 137 -1.82 54.84 7.43
CA ASP A 137 -3.09 54.82 8.15
C ASP A 137 -3.77 53.43 8.04
N PRO A 138 -3.90 52.66 9.14
CA PRO A 138 -4.54 51.36 9.10
C PRO A 138 -5.99 51.38 8.62
N SER A 139 -6.71 52.47 8.88
CA SER A 139 -8.10 52.63 8.44
C SER A 139 -8.16 52.83 6.92
N GLU A 140 -7.29 53.65 6.34
CA GLU A 140 -7.22 53.86 4.89
C GLU A 140 -6.85 52.56 4.15
N ILE A 141 -5.91 51.78 4.70
CA ILE A 141 -5.49 50.48 4.15
C ILE A 141 -6.68 49.52 4.07
N VAL A 142 -7.41 49.35 5.18
CA VAL A 142 -8.55 48.43 5.24
C VAL A 142 -9.68 48.88 4.33
N LEU A 143 -10.04 50.16 4.34
CA LEU A 143 -11.09 50.70 3.48
C LEU A 143 -10.74 50.57 2.00
N THR A 144 -9.46 50.70 1.63
CA THR A 144 -9.00 50.48 0.27
C THR A 144 -9.12 49.00 -0.10
N TRP A 145 -8.64 48.10 0.75
CA TRP A 145 -8.77 46.66 0.53
C TRP A 145 -10.24 46.20 0.40
N MET A 146 -11.15 46.73 1.22
CA MET A 146 -12.58 46.39 1.17
C MET A 146 -13.28 46.79 -0.14
N GLN A 147 -12.65 47.60 -1.00
CA GLN A 147 -13.15 47.87 -2.34
C GLN A 147 -12.93 46.70 -3.31
N ASN A 148 -12.05 45.75 -2.97
CA ASN A 148 -11.83 44.55 -3.76
C ASN A 148 -12.99 43.57 -3.59
N GLU A 149 -13.47 42.99 -4.69
CA GLU A 149 -14.54 41.99 -4.68
C GLU A 149 -14.18 40.77 -3.81
N GLN A 150 -12.92 40.37 -3.81
CA GLN A 150 -12.41 39.24 -3.01
C GLN A 150 -12.46 39.52 -1.49
N ALA A 151 -12.45 40.78 -1.07
CA ALA A 151 -12.44 41.14 0.35
C ALA A 151 -13.75 40.79 1.04
N VAL A 152 -14.87 40.72 0.31
CA VAL A 152 -16.22 40.48 0.86
C VAL A 152 -16.75 39.08 0.56
N VAL A 153 -15.99 38.26 -0.15
CA VAL A 153 -16.35 36.87 -0.47
C VAL A 153 -15.63 35.94 0.49
N SER A 154 -16.38 35.02 1.10
CA SER A 154 -15.77 34.05 2.01
C SER A 154 -14.71 33.19 1.30
N PRO A 155 -13.47 33.12 1.81
CA PRO A 155 -12.41 32.33 1.19
C PRO A 155 -12.75 30.83 1.19
N PHE A 156 -13.63 30.37 2.07
CA PHE A 156 -14.12 28.99 2.13
C PHE A 156 -15.09 28.62 0.99
N THR A 157 -15.47 29.57 0.14
CA THR A 157 -16.14 29.28 -1.13
C THR A 157 -15.15 28.90 -2.24
N ASN A 158 -13.86 29.19 -2.05
CA ASN A 158 -12.79 28.76 -2.95
C ASN A 158 -12.41 27.32 -2.63
N GLN A 159 -12.79 26.40 -3.52
CA GLN A 159 -12.52 24.97 -3.34
C GLN A 159 -11.02 24.64 -3.32
N GLU A 160 -10.20 25.34 -4.09
CA GLU A 160 -8.75 25.13 -4.12
C GLU A 160 -8.11 25.51 -2.79
N PHE A 161 -8.57 26.61 -2.18
CA PHE A 161 -8.15 27.02 -0.83
C PHE A 161 -8.53 25.97 0.21
N VAL A 162 -9.79 25.49 0.20
CA VAL A 162 -10.27 24.44 1.11
C VAL A 162 -9.49 23.13 0.91
N ASP A 163 -9.18 22.77 -0.34
CA ASP A 163 -8.41 21.56 -0.63
C ASP A 163 -6.94 21.67 -0.23
N SER A 164 -6.39 22.89 -0.18
CA SER A 164 -4.98 23.15 0.17
C SER A 164 -4.62 22.62 1.56
N TYR A 165 -5.54 22.72 2.53
CA TYR A 165 -5.36 22.18 3.90
C TYR A 165 -5.11 20.67 3.95
N PHE A 166 -5.49 19.93 2.90
CA PHE A 166 -5.49 18.47 2.90
C PHE A 166 -4.53 17.85 1.87
N VAL A 167 -3.73 18.65 1.16
CA VAL A 167 -2.85 18.15 0.09
C VAL A 167 -1.85 17.13 0.63
N ASN A 168 -1.17 17.45 1.73
CA ASN A 168 -0.18 16.55 2.34
C ASN A 168 -0.84 15.26 2.84
N ALA A 169 -1.97 15.38 3.55
CA ALA A 169 -2.73 14.24 4.04
C ALA A 169 -3.19 13.31 2.90
N LYS A 170 -3.79 13.86 1.85
CA LYS A 170 -4.23 13.11 0.66
C LYS A 170 -3.05 12.40 -0.02
N THR A 171 -1.90 13.08 -0.12
CA THR A 171 -0.69 12.50 -0.73
C THR A 171 -0.17 11.31 0.07
N LEU A 172 -0.05 11.46 1.40
CA LEU A 172 0.40 10.39 2.28
C LEU A 172 -0.57 9.20 2.27
N LEU A 173 -1.88 9.46 2.37
CA LEU A 173 -2.88 8.39 2.34
C LEU A 173 -2.86 7.64 1.00
N ALA A 174 -2.67 8.34 -0.13
CA ALA A 174 -2.50 7.69 -1.43
C ALA A 174 -1.21 6.87 -1.52
N GLU A 175 -0.09 7.33 -0.94
CA GLU A 175 1.14 6.52 -0.84
C GLU A 175 0.90 5.27 0.02
N SER A 176 0.21 5.41 1.16
CA SER A 176 -0.12 4.29 2.03
C SER A 176 -0.94 3.22 1.30
N ASP A 177 -1.95 3.62 0.53
CA ASP A 177 -2.79 2.71 -0.26
C ASP A 177 -1.97 1.97 -1.32
N ALA A 178 -1.04 2.67 -1.99
CA ALA A 178 -0.17 2.05 -2.97
C ALA A 178 0.78 1.01 -2.34
N VAL A 179 1.35 1.31 -1.18
CA VAL A 179 2.21 0.39 -0.41
C VAL A 179 1.41 -0.80 0.10
N LEU A 180 0.19 -0.57 0.60
CA LEU A 180 -0.72 -1.63 1.04
C LEU A 180 -1.05 -2.59 -0.10
N ALA A 181 -1.40 -2.05 -1.27
CA ALA A 181 -1.69 -2.85 -2.46
C ALA A 181 -0.49 -3.72 -2.87
N GLN A 182 0.74 -3.23 -2.70
CA GLN A 182 1.94 -4.03 -2.92
C GLN A 182 2.08 -5.14 -1.86
N GLY A 183 1.86 -4.84 -0.58
CA GLY A 183 1.87 -5.85 0.49
C GLY A 183 0.84 -6.97 0.26
N VAL A 184 -0.35 -6.63 -0.27
CA VAL A 184 -1.38 -7.63 -0.63
C VAL A 184 -0.93 -8.54 -1.77
N LYS A 185 -0.22 -8.00 -2.78
CA LYS A 185 0.37 -8.82 -3.86
C LYS A 185 1.43 -9.77 -3.33
N ASP A 186 2.28 -9.30 -2.42
CA ASP A 186 3.30 -10.13 -1.77
C ASP A 186 2.65 -11.23 -0.92
N ASN A 187 1.62 -10.90 -0.13
CA ASN A 187 0.85 -11.90 0.64
C ASN A 187 0.26 -12.99 -0.26
N THR A 188 -0.43 -12.58 -1.34
CA THR A 188 -1.08 -13.51 -2.28
C THR A 188 -0.06 -14.46 -2.91
N SER A 189 1.11 -13.94 -3.26
CA SER A 189 2.20 -14.73 -3.84
C SER A 189 2.82 -15.68 -2.80
N GLY A 190 3.03 -15.20 -1.57
CA GLY A 190 3.52 -16.00 -0.44
C GLY A 190 2.59 -17.17 -0.11
N ASP A 191 1.28 -16.92 -0.03
CA ASP A 191 0.25 -17.94 0.21
C ASP A 191 0.24 -18.99 -0.91
N ALA A 192 0.41 -18.57 -2.17
CA ALA A 192 0.49 -19.48 -3.31
C ALA A 192 1.72 -20.40 -3.22
N TYR A 193 2.87 -19.90 -2.78
CA TYR A 193 4.05 -20.74 -2.47
C TYR A 193 3.82 -21.66 -1.27
N GLY A 194 3.05 -21.22 -0.28
CA GLY A 194 2.58 -22.06 0.83
C GLY A 194 1.78 -23.27 0.31
N LEU A 195 0.83 -23.05 -0.60
CA LEU A 195 0.06 -24.12 -1.25
C LEU A 195 0.97 -25.10 -2.01
N VAL A 196 1.92 -24.58 -2.80
CA VAL A 196 2.91 -25.41 -3.53
C VAL A 196 3.69 -26.30 -2.56
N THR A 197 4.14 -25.74 -1.44
CA THR A 197 4.88 -26.47 -0.39
C THR A 197 4.04 -27.61 0.19
N VAL A 198 2.75 -27.39 0.45
CA VAL A 198 1.83 -28.43 0.94
C VAL A 198 1.65 -29.54 -0.11
N ILE A 199 1.49 -29.19 -1.39
CA ILE A 199 1.34 -30.19 -2.46
C ILE A 199 2.61 -31.04 -2.57
N TYR A 200 3.81 -30.44 -2.51
CA TYR A 200 5.04 -31.21 -2.49
C TYR A 200 5.18 -32.11 -1.26
N GLY A 201 4.70 -31.67 -0.09
CA GLY A 201 4.60 -32.52 1.10
C GLY A 201 3.74 -33.77 0.87
N VAL A 202 2.60 -33.62 0.19
CA VAL A 202 1.75 -34.75 -0.23
C VAL A 202 2.50 -35.67 -1.20
N VAL A 203 3.21 -35.10 -2.19
CA VAL A 203 4.01 -35.89 -3.14
C VAL A 203 5.10 -36.70 -2.43
N LEU A 204 5.84 -36.08 -1.49
CA LEU A 204 6.85 -36.76 -0.68
C LEU A 204 6.26 -37.90 0.12
N PHE A 205 5.10 -37.68 0.75
CA PHE A 205 4.40 -38.71 1.49
C PHE A 205 4.01 -39.89 0.59
N LEU A 206 3.35 -39.62 -0.54
CA LEU A 206 2.90 -40.65 -1.49
C LEU A 206 4.07 -41.47 -2.07
N LEU A 207 5.19 -40.81 -2.41
CA LEU A 207 6.41 -41.47 -2.85
C LEU A 207 7.07 -42.29 -1.73
N GLY A 208 7.05 -41.78 -0.49
CA GLY A 208 7.61 -42.47 0.68
C GLY A 208 6.88 -43.77 1.02
N ILE A 209 5.54 -43.78 0.92
CA ILE A 209 4.75 -45.00 1.15
C ILE A 209 4.72 -45.94 -0.06
N ALA A 210 5.13 -45.51 -1.25
CA ALA A 210 5.08 -46.31 -2.47
C ALA A 210 5.84 -47.65 -2.33
N GLY A 211 6.94 -47.67 -1.57
CA GLY A 211 7.73 -48.88 -1.30
C GLY A 211 7.03 -49.93 -0.42
N THR A 212 5.94 -49.56 0.28
CA THR A 212 5.23 -50.46 1.20
C THR A 212 4.16 -51.31 0.53
N PHE A 213 3.75 -50.96 -0.70
CA PHE A 213 2.68 -51.68 -1.40
C PHE A 213 3.17 -53.01 -1.97
N LYS A 214 2.51 -54.10 -1.56
CA LYS A 214 2.75 -55.46 -2.08
C LYS A 214 2.20 -55.69 -3.49
N SER A 215 1.21 -54.89 -3.91
CA SER A 215 0.60 -54.97 -5.24
C SER A 215 1.29 -53.98 -6.18
N ASP A 216 1.92 -54.51 -7.23
CA ASP A 216 2.59 -53.70 -8.25
C ASP A 216 1.64 -52.67 -8.86
N LYS A 217 0.36 -53.03 -9.09
CA LYS A 217 -0.64 -52.10 -9.62
C LYS A 217 -0.84 -50.89 -8.71
N ASN A 218 -0.97 -51.11 -7.40
CA ASN A 218 -1.18 -50.02 -6.44
C ASN A 218 0.07 -49.13 -6.35
N LYS A 219 1.26 -49.74 -6.44
CA LYS A 219 2.54 -49.01 -6.51
C LYS A 219 2.61 -48.09 -7.74
N TYR A 220 2.25 -48.59 -8.93
CA TYR A 220 2.23 -47.75 -10.13
C TYR A 220 1.19 -46.64 -10.06
N VAL A 221 0.00 -46.91 -9.51
CA VAL A 221 -1.05 -45.89 -9.35
C VAL A 221 -0.59 -44.77 -8.44
N ILE A 222 -0.04 -45.07 -7.26
CA ILE A 222 0.38 -44.03 -6.31
C ILE A 222 1.54 -43.19 -6.87
N ILE A 223 2.51 -43.84 -7.53
CA ILE A 223 3.62 -43.13 -8.20
C ILE A 223 3.10 -42.25 -9.33
N GLY A 224 2.15 -42.74 -10.13
CA GLY A 224 1.51 -41.96 -11.20
C GLY A 224 0.82 -40.70 -10.66
N ILE A 225 0.04 -40.84 -9.58
CA ILE A 225 -0.61 -39.71 -8.90
C ILE A 225 0.45 -38.72 -8.38
N SER A 226 1.52 -39.21 -7.74
CA SER A 226 2.61 -38.36 -7.26
C SER A 226 3.26 -37.54 -8.38
N ILE A 227 3.53 -38.16 -9.53
CA ILE A 227 4.13 -37.49 -10.68
C ILE A 227 3.20 -36.41 -11.23
N VAL A 228 1.91 -36.72 -11.38
CA VAL A 228 0.91 -35.75 -11.86
C VAL A 228 0.80 -34.56 -10.90
N SER A 229 0.68 -34.82 -9.59
CA SER A 229 0.61 -33.77 -8.57
C SER A 229 1.90 -32.92 -8.53
N PHE A 230 3.07 -33.56 -8.66
CA PHE A 230 4.35 -32.86 -8.75
C PHE A 230 4.38 -31.92 -9.95
N LEU A 231 4.01 -32.41 -11.15
CA LEU A 231 4.00 -31.59 -12.35
C LEU A 231 3.04 -30.41 -12.25
N ILE A 232 1.84 -30.62 -11.71
CA ILE A 232 0.86 -29.54 -11.49
C ILE A 232 1.44 -28.48 -10.55
N ALA A 233 2.00 -28.90 -9.40
CA ALA A 233 2.60 -27.98 -8.44
C ALA A 233 3.78 -27.22 -9.05
N THR A 234 4.65 -27.89 -9.79
CA THR A 234 5.80 -27.26 -10.45
C THR A 234 5.37 -26.27 -11.53
N ILE A 235 4.41 -26.63 -12.38
CA ILE A 235 3.87 -25.71 -13.40
C ILE A 235 3.27 -24.48 -12.72
N TYR A 236 2.42 -24.69 -11.70
CA TYR A 236 1.81 -23.58 -10.96
C TYR A 236 2.86 -22.70 -10.28
N MET A 237 3.87 -23.29 -9.64
CA MET A 237 4.98 -22.57 -9.01
C MET A 237 5.71 -21.62 -9.97
N PHE A 238 5.91 -22.04 -11.22
CA PHE A 238 6.54 -21.19 -12.24
C PHE A 238 5.65 -20.06 -12.76
N THR A 239 4.35 -20.07 -12.45
CA THR A 239 3.44 -18.96 -12.77
C THR A 239 3.38 -17.88 -11.70
N ILE A 240 3.85 -18.18 -10.48
CA ILE A 240 3.83 -17.24 -9.35
C ILE A 240 5.01 -16.24 -9.53
N PRO A 241 4.79 -14.93 -9.37
CA PRO A 241 5.86 -13.95 -9.48
C PRO A 241 6.89 -14.12 -8.34
N MET A 242 8.16 -13.87 -8.68
CA MET A 242 9.24 -13.84 -7.69
C MET A 242 9.12 -12.60 -6.79
N PRO A 243 9.66 -12.66 -5.55
CA PRO A 243 9.64 -11.52 -4.63
C PRO A 243 10.25 -10.25 -5.23
N THR A 244 9.67 -9.11 -4.89
CA THR A 244 10.17 -7.81 -5.32
C THR A 244 11.61 -7.60 -4.87
N GLY A 245 12.51 -7.18 -5.78
CA GLY A 245 13.94 -7.02 -5.50
C GLY A 245 14.74 -8.32 -5.44
N PHE A 246 14.16 -9.46 -5.80
CA PHE A 246 14.85 -10.75 -5.77
C PHE A 246 16.04 -10.80 -6.74
N SER A 247 17.22 -11.12 -6.18
CA SER A 247 18.43 -11.40 -6.94
C SER A 247 19.21 -12.52 -6.24
N ILE A 248 19.35 -13.66 -6.91
CA ILE A 248 20.14 -14.79 -6.41
C ILE A 248 21.59 -14.36 -6.16
N ILE A 249 22.14 -13.55 -7.07
CA ILE A 249 23.52 -13.06 -6.99
C ILE A 249 23.65 -11.96 -5.92
N GLY A 250 22.58 -11.22 -5.65
CA GLY A 250 22.54 -10.18 -4.62
C GLY A 250 22.86 -10.70 -3.22
N PHE A 251 22.47 -11.94 -2.90
CA PHE A 251 22.76 -12.59 -1.62
C PHE A 251 24.23 -12.95 -1.41
N PHE A 252 25.02 -13.06 -2.47
CA PHE A 252 26.45 -13.39 -2.40
C PHE A 252 27.35 -12.17 -2.61
N LYS A 253 26.76 -10.98 -2.76
CA LYS A 253 27.51 -9.73 -2.74
C LYS A 253 27.72 -9.30 -1.28
N PRO A 254 28.97 -8.99 -0.88
CA PRO A 254 29.30 -8.56 0.47
C PRO A 254 28.70 -7.18 0.79
#